data_AF-A0A2V7R5M1-F1
#
_entry.id   AF-A0A2V7R5M1-F1
#
_cell.length_a   1.000
_cell.length_b   1.000
_cell.length_c   1.000
_cell.angle_alpha   90.00
_cell.angle_beta   90.00
_cell.angle_gamma   90.00
#
_symmetry.space_group_name_H-M   'P 1'
#
loop_
_entity.id
_entity.type
_entity.pdbx_description
1 polymer ?
#
loop_
_entity_poly.entity_id
_entity_poly.type
_entity_poly.pdbx_seq_one_letter_code
_entity_poly.pdbx_strand_id
1 'polypeptide(L)'
;MIYPHGVVATALLWTVQGTSLDGTWLLTRIFRAGSPAITRAVPLDSTVYIRMSLESHTGGWLTGSLYRRYFGQPERTKLGGGPLRGTGRWILGADFDHPVSQEAKTAAWLVGDTLRLGTPFVPDADSLEFRRVPRDAPDPTTVLEVVTSL
;
A
#
# COMPACT_ATOMS: atom_id res chain seq x y z
N MET A 1 -50.94 -32.99 0.86
CA MET A 1 -49.52 -33.03 0.43
C MET A 1 -48.95 -31.65 0.70
N ILE A 2 -48.25 -31.50 1.82
CA ILE A 2 -47.80 -30.22 2.36
C ILE A 2 -46.37 -30.01 1.86
N TYR A 3 -46.13 -28.93 1.11
CA TYR A 3 -44.79 -28.48 0.76
C TYR A 3 -44.25 -27.65 1.94
N PRO A 4 -43.20 -28.07 2.67
CA PRO A 4 -42.61 -27.21 3.67
C PRO A 4 -41.69 -26.20 2.98
N HIS A 5 -42.05 -24.94 3.20
CA HIS A 5 -41.20 -23.78 3.03
C HIS A 5 -39.85 -23.98 3.72
N GLY A 6 -38.76 -23.76 2.99
CA GLY A 6 -37.41 -23.89 3.52
C GLY A 6 -36.34 -23.29 2.60
N VAL A 7 -36.65 -22.18 1.93
CA VAL A 7 -35.64 -21.37 1.25
C VAL A 7 -35.37 -20.16 2.15
N VAL A 8 -34.33 -20.26 2.98
CA VAL A 8 -33.51 -19.10 3.30
C VAL A 8 -32.07 -19.57 3.16
N ALA A 9 -31.54 -19.39 1.96
CA ALA A 9 -30.13 -19.48 1.70
C ALA A 9 -29.42 -18.47 2.63
N THR A 10 -28.57 -18.96 3.53
CA THR A 10 -27.62 -18.15 4.29
C THR A 10 -26.53 -17.68 3.33
N ALA A 11 -26.90 -16.82 2.37
CA ALA A 11 -25.98 -16.18 1.45
C ALA A 11 -25.23 -15.09 2.22
N LEU A 12 -24.12 -15.51 2.82
CA LEU A 12 -22.82 -14.82 2.73
C LEU A 12 -22.93 -13.31 2.43
N LEU A 13 -23.20 -12.51 3.47
CA LEU A 13 -22.90 -11.08 3.47
C LEU A 13 -21.39 -10.88 3.63
N TRP A 14 -20.61 -11.36 2.65
CA TRP A 14 -19.28 -10.83 2.44
C TRP A 14 -19.47 -9.48 1.76
N THR A 15 -19.21 -8.42 2.50
CA THR A 15 -18.98 -7.13 1.88
C THR A 15 -17.83 -7.31 0.89
N VAL A 16 -18.18 -7.38 -0.40
CA VAL A 16 -17.24 -7.33 -1.51
C VAL A 16 -16.53 -5.99 -1.40
N GLN A 17 -15.36 -5.95 -0.77
CA GLN A 17 -14.44 -4.86 -1.04
C GLN A 17 -14.05 -5.01 -2.51
N GLY A 18 -14.55 -4.08 -3.32
CA GLY A 18 -14.65 -4.17 -4.78
C GLY A 18 -13.35 -4.29 -5.56
N THR A 19 -12.19 -4.48 -4.94
CA THR A 19 -10.95 -4.86 -5.65
C THR A 19 -9.90 -5.33 -4.63
N SER A 20 -9.21 -6.43 -4.94
CA SER A 20 -8.21 -7.00 -4.04
C SER A 20 -6.89 -6.22 -4.06
N LEU A 21 -6.24 -6.07 -2.90
CA LEU A 21 -4.88 -5.56 -2.80
C LEU A 21 -3.81 -6.60 -3.17
N ASP A 22 -4.20 -7.86 -3.40
CA ASP A 22 -3.28 -8.99 -3.61
C ASP A 22 -2.31 -8.77 -4.75
N GLY A 23 -1.02 -8.96 -4.50
CA GLY A 23 0.03 -8.90 -5.52
C GLY A 23 1.19 -7.99 -5.12
N THR A 24 2.10 -7.77 -6.06
CA THR A 24 3.30 -6.96 -5.86
C THR A 24 3.10 -5.54 -6.37
N TRP A 25 3.55 -4.56 -5.59
CA TRP A 25 3.40 -3.13 -5.83
C TRP A 25 4.74 -2.43 -5.72
N LEU A 26 5.10 -1.62 -6.72
CA LEU A 26 6.31 -0.79 -6.72
C LEU A 26 5.95 0.66 -6.51
N LEU A 27 6.71 1.35 -5.66
CA LEU A 27 6.60 2.80 -5.50
C LEU A 27 6.94 3.48 -6.82
N THR A 28 6.04 4.35 -7.27
CA THR A 28 6.18 5.10 -8.52
C THR A 28 6.24 6.59 -8.29
N ARG A 29 5.45 7.11 -7.33
CA ARG A 29 5.43 8.53 -7.00
C ARG A 29 5.42 8.78 -5.51
N ILE A 30 6.20 9.77 -5.08
CA ILE A 30 6.21 10.34 -3.73
C ILE A 30 5.66 11.76 -3.85
N PHE A 31 4.58 12.05 -3.14
CA PHE A 31 3.97 13.38 -3.13
C PHE A 31 4.37 14.11 -1.87
N ARG A 32 4.77 15.38 -2.02
CA ARG A 32 5.20 16.25 -0.92
C ARG A 32 4.67 17.67 -1.12
N ALA A 33 4.39 18.35 -0.04
CA ALA A 33 4.19 19.78 -0.02
C ALA A 33 5.54 20.52 -0.02
N GLY A 34 5.64 21.59 -0.79
CA GLY A 34 6.85 22.42 -0.81
C GLY A 34 6.84 23.51 -1.87
N SER A 35 7.80 24.43 -1.76
CA SER A 35 8.04 25.50 -2.74
C SER A 35 9.51 25.49 -3.16
N PRO A 36 9.83 25.55 -4.46
CA PRO A 36 8.90 25.64 -5.59
C PRO A 36 8.17 24.32 -5.87
N ALA A 37 7.00 24.40 -6.49
CA ALA A 37 6.32 23.22 -7.05
C ALA A 37 7.17 22.64 -8.18
N ILE A 38 7.50 21.36 -8.09
CA ILE A 38 8.40 20.69 -9.05
C ILE A 38 8.11 19.20 -9.12
N THR A 39 8.26 18.60 -10.30
CA THR A 39 8.31 17.14 -10.46
C THR A 39 9.71 16.76 -10.93
N ARG A 40 10.32 15.77 -10.27
CA ARG A 40 11.67 15.29 -10.62
C ARG A 40 11.80 13.78 -10.48
N ALA A 41 12.63 13.18 -11.32
CA ALA A 41 13.07 11.81 -11.12
C ALA A 41 14.22 11.80 -10.12
N VAL A 42 14.10 10.98 -9.07
CA VAL A 42 15.08 10.85 -8.00
C VAL A 42 15.67 9.44 -8.04
N PRO A 43 17.00 9.28 -8.04
CA PRO A 43 17.65 7.97 -7.94
C PRO A 43 17.17 7.23 -6.69
N LEU A 44 16.92 5.93 -6.82
CA LEU A 44 16.42 5.09 -5.72
C LEU A 44 17.29 5.18 -4.46
N ASP A 45 18.61 5.20 -4.63
CA ASP A 45 19.55 5.19 -3.51
C ASP A 45 19.69 6.57 -2.85
N SER A 46 19.10 7.61 -3.43
CA SER A 46 19.07 8.97 -2.87
C SER A 46 17.73 9.33 -2.21
N THR A 47 16.81 8.37 -2.09
CA THR A 47 15.49 8.58 -1.47
C THR A 47 15.01 7.29 -0.78
N VAL A 48 13.76 7.29 -0.32
CA VAL A 48 13.09 6.10 0.17
C VAL A 48 12.36 5.40 -0.97
N TYR A 49 12.70 4.14 -1.21
CA TYR A 49 11.98 3.26 -2.13
C TYR A 49 11.26 2.16 -1.39
N ILE A 50 10.09 1.77 -1.90
CA ILE A 50 9.28 0.70 -1.32
C ILE A 50 8.80 -0.24 -2.43
N ARG A 51 8.97 -1.54 -2.17
CA ARG A 51 8.31 -2.63 -2.87
C ARG A 51 7.54 -3.44 -1.84
N MET A 52 6.26 -3.68 -2.08
CA MET A 52 5.43 -4.50 -1.19
C MET A 52 4.77 -5.64 -1.95
N SER A 53 4.59 -6.77 -1.28
CA SER A 53 3.74 -7.87 -1.76
C SER A 53 2.69 -8.15 -0.70
N LEU A 54 1.43 -8.13 -1.11
CA LEU A 54 0.26 -8.27 -0.24
C LEU A 54 -0.54 -9.52 -0.61
N GLU A 55 -1.12 -10.14 0.40
CA GLU A 55 -2.01 -11.29 0.28
C GLU A 55 -3.17 -11.16 1.27
N SER A 56 -4.37 -11.34 0.75
CA SER A 56 -5.63 -11.31 1.46
C SER A 56 -6.02 -12.71 1.87
N HIS A 57 -6.55 -12.81 3.09
CA HIS A 57 -6.97 -14.06 3.67
C HIS A 57 -8.46 -14.04 4.00
N THR A 58 -9.01 -15.23 4.23
CA THR A 58 -10.35 -15.42 4.78
C THR A 58 -10.53 -14.54 6.03
N GLY A 59 -11.68 -13.91 6.21
CA GLY A 59 -11.89 -12.98 7.34
C GLY A 59 -11.35 -11.56 7.13
N GLY A 60 -10.72 -11.30 5.98
CA GLY A 60 -10.36 -9.96 5.52
C GLY A 60 -9.02 -9.44 6.03
N TRP A 61 -8.25 -10.23 6.79
CA TRP A 61 -6.91 -9.82 7.18
C TRP A 61 -5.96 -9.85 5.98
N LEU A 62 -5.00 -8.92 5.98
CA LEU A 62 -3.93 -8.81 5.00
C LEU A 62 -2.61 -9.16 5.66
N THR A 63 -1.78 -9.91 4.94
CA THR A 63 -0.37 -10.09 5.28
C THR A 63 0.49 -9.75 4.10
N GLY A 64 1.79 -9.55 4.32
CA GLY A 64 2.70 -9.31 3.22
C GLY A 64 4.15 -9.20 3.64
N SER A 65 4.96 -8.83 2.66
CA SER A 65 6.34 -8.42 2.86
C SER A 65 6.54 -7.03 2.27
N LEU A 66 7.38 -6.24 2.93
CA LEU A 66 7.82 -4.95 2.45
C LEU A 66 9.34 -4.95 2.39
N TYR A 67 9.85 -4.61 1.22
CA TYR A 67 11.24 -4.24 1.00
C TYR A 67 11.33 -2.73 0.88
N ARG A 68 12.20 -2.14 1.68
CA ARG A 68 12.49 -0.70 1.67
C ARG A 68 13.96 -0.48 1.35
N ARG A 69 14.26 0.57 0.58
CA ARG A 69 15.59 1.18 0.61
C ARG A 69 15.46 2.54 1.26
N TYR A 70 16.12 2.75 2.39
CA TYR A 70 16.19 4.05 3.05
C TYR A 70 17.52 4.71 2.67
N PHE A 71 17.51 5.60 1.67
CA PHE A 71 18.73 6.23 1.14
C PHE A 71 19.83 5.20 0.81
N GLY A 72 19.44 4.18 0.03
CA GLY A 72 20.32 3.07 -0.38
C GLY A 72 20.49 1.95 0.66
N GLN A 73 20.06 2.15 1.91
CA GLN A 73 20.16 1.12 2.95
C GLN A 73 18.97 0.14 2.84
N PRO A 74 19.22 -1.15 2.53
CA PRO A 74 18.15 -2.11 2.34
C PRO A 74 17.57 -2.58 3.67
N GLU A 75 16.25 -2.75 3.69
CA GLU A 75 15.51 -3.23 4.84
C GLU A 75 14.34 -4.10 4.40
N ARG A 76 14.03 -5.13 5.19
CA ARG A 76 12.90 -6.04 4.94
C ARG A 76 12.09 -6.20 6.20
N THR A 77 10.78 -6.05 6.07
CA THR A 77 9.85 -6.19 7.19
C THR A 77 8.58 -6.91 6.73
N LYS A 78 7.80 -7.38 7.70
CA LYS A 78 6.49 -7.98 7.47
C LYS A 78 5.44 -6.87 7.38
N LEU A 79 4.45 -7.09 6.52
CA LEU A 79 3.24 -6.28 6.51
C LEU A 79 2.11 -7.05 7.17
N GLY A 80 1.35 -6.34 7.99
CA GLY A 80 0.07 -6.78 8.51
C GLY A 80 -0.99 -5.72 8.24
N GLY A 81 -2.24 -6.12 8.10
CA GLY A 81 -3.29 -5.15 7.85
C GLY A 81 -4.68 -5.75 7.78
N GLY A 82 -5.62 -4.88 7.44
CA GLY A 82 -7.01 -5.28 7.29
C GLY A 82 -7.90 -4.12 6.86
N PRO A 83 -9.18 -4.41 6.58
CA PRO A 83 -10.12 -3.42 6.08
C PRO A 83 -10.51 -2.42 7.16
N LEU A 84 -10.58 -1.15 6.74
CA LEU A 84 -11.37 -0.13 7.42
C LEU A 84 -12.82 -0.27 6.98
N ARG A 85 -13.60 -1.04 7.74
CA ARG A 85 -15.00 -1.37 7.41
C ARG A 85 -15.80 -0.13 7.01
N GLY A 86 -16.54 -0.22 5.90
CA GLY A 86 -17.41 0.84 5.41
C GLY A 86 -16.72 1.99 4.67
N THR A 87 -15.38 1.95 4.50
CA THR A 87 -14.64 3.07 3.87
C THR A 87 -14.07 2.78 2.49
N GLY A 88 -14.03 1.51 2.08
CA GLY A 88 -13.29 1.08 0.88
C GLY A 88 -11.77 1.22 1.01
N ARG A 89 -11.26 1.35 2.24
CA ARG A 89 -9.83 1.49 2.55
C ARG A 89 -9.33 0.35 3.42
N TRP A 90 -8.02 0.26 3.55
CA TRP A 90 -7.31 -0.69 4.41
C TRP A 90 -6.35 0.06 5.32
N ILE A 91 -5.99 -0.53 6.46
CA ILE A 91 -4.81 -0.14 7.24
C ILE A 91 -3.71 -1.16 6.94
N LEU A 92 -2.51 -0.67 6.66
CA LEU A 92 -1.28 -1.46 6.57
C LEU A 92 -0.32 -0.99 7.66
N GLY A 93 0.26 -1.96 8.38
CA GLY A 93 1.27 -1.76 9.42
C GLY A 93 2.59 -2.42 9.05
N ALA A 94 3.70 -1.77 9.40
CA ALA A 94 5.06 -2.25 9.22
C ALA A 94 5.95 -1.74 10.35
N ASP A 95 6.93 -2.54 10.76
CA ASP A 95 8.01 -2.08 11.62
C ASP A 95 9.20 -1.66 10.78
N PHE A 96 9.77 -0.50 11.09
CA PHE A 96 10.90 0.08 10.39
C PHE A 96 12.08 0.34 11.32
N ASP A 97 13.30 0.08 10.88
CA ASP A 97 14.54 0.32 11.64
C ASP A 97 15.12 1.73 11.40
N HIS A 98 14.88 2.31 10.23
CA HIS A 98 15.39 3.62 9.83
C HIS A 98 14.29 4.69 9.66
N PRO A 99 14.58 5.99 9.87
CA PRO A 99 15.81 6.53 10.46
C PRO A 99 15.95 6.20 11.96
N VAL A 100 14.85 5.84 12.61
CA VAL A 100 14.76 5.37 13.98
C VAL A 100 13.77 4.21 14.00
N SER A 101 14.00 3.24 14.88
CA SER A 101 13.11 2.08 15.02
C SER A 101 11.71 2.54 15.43
N GLN A 102 10.70 2.21 14.61
CA GLN A 102 9.32 2.61 14.84
C GLN A 102 8.32 1.68 14.14
N GLU A 103 7.15 1.51 14.76
CA GLU A 103 5.97 0.95 14.11
C GLU A 103 5.28 2.07 13.30
N ALA A 104 4.95 1.80 12.04
CA ALA A 104 4.23 2.72 11.17
C ALA A 104 2.93 2.09 10.68
N LYS A 105 1.84 2.88 10.69
CA LYS A 105 0.52 2.48 10.18
C LYS A 105 0.01 3.50 9.18
N THR A 106 -0.36 3.05 7.99
CA THR A 106 -0.90 3.90 6.91
C THR A 106 -2.27 3.43 6.49
N ALA A 107 -3.13 4.38 6.13
CA ALA A 107 -4.30 4.07 5.30
C ALA A 107 -3.85 3.76 3.87
N ALA A 108 -4.52 2.81 3.24
CA ALA A 108 -4.29 2.36 1.88
C ALA A 108 -5.62 2.30 1.12
N TRP A 109 -5.63 2.70 -0.16
CA TRP A 109 -6.82 2.62 -1.02
C TRP A 109 -6.42 2.57 -2.50
N LEU A 110 -7.32 2.05 -3.33
CA LEU A 110 -7.10 2.01 -4.77
C LEU A 110 -7.65 3.27 -5.44
N VAL A 111 -6.92 3.76 -6.44
CA VAL A 111 -7.36 4.80 -7.38
C VAL A 111 -7.11 4.27 -8.79
N GLY A 112 -8.17 3.77 -9.43
CA GLY A 112 -8.02 2.95 -10.64
C GLY A 112 -7.15 1.72 -10.35
N ASP A 113 -6.13 1.51 -11.16
CA ASP A 113 -5.18 0.39 -11.02
C ASP A 113 -3.97 0.69 -10.11
N THR A 114 -3.96 1.87 -9.47
CA THR A 114 -2.88 2.29 -8.58
C THR A 114 -3.27 2.14 -7.13
N LEU A 115 -2.30 1.80 -6.28
CA LEU A 115 -2.46 1.78 -4.83
C LEU A 115 -1.89 3.07 -4.25
N ARG A 116 -2.70 3.76 -3.45
CA ARG A 116 -2.30 4.97 -2.73
C ARG A 116 -2.13 4.67 -1.26
N LEU A 117 -1.06 5.18 -0.67
CA LEU A 117 -0.86 5.20 0.77
C LEU A 117 -0.92 6.65 1.25
N GLY A 118 -1.59 6.87 2.37
CA GLY A 118 -1.78 8.19 2.96
C GLY A 118 -0.61 8.70 3.80
N THR A 119 0.53 7.99 3.83
CA THR A 119 1.73 8.18 4.71
C THR A 119 1.57 7.55 6.10
N PRO A 120 2.57 6.80 6.65
CA PRO A 120 3.86 7.29 7.16
C PRO A 120 5.09 6.43 6.77
N PHE A 121 5.04 5.71 5.65
CA PHE A 121 6.13 4.78 5.27
C PHE A 121 7.35 5.48 4.67
N VAL A 122 7.18 6.72 4.21
CA VAL A 122 8.26 7.60 3.71
C VAL A 122 8.19 8.88 4.53
N PRO A 123 9.26 9.28 5.24
CA PRO A 123 9.28 10.52 5.99
C PRO A 123 8.97 11.73 5.09
N ASP A 124 8.21 12.68 5.64
CA ASP A 124 7.83 13.95 5.00
C ASP A 124 7.03 13.82 3.70
N ALA A 125 6.50 12.63 3.39
CA ALA A 125 5.61 12.43 2.25
C ALA A 125 4.16 12.63 2.70
N ASP A 126 3.35 13.31 1.89
CA ASP A 126 1.91 13.45 2.13
C ASP A 126 1.16 12.22 1.64
N SER A 127 1.63 11.59 0.56
CA SER A 127 1.07 10.36 0.04
C SER A 127 2.04 9.66 -0.90
N LEU A 128 1.79 8.38 -1.14
CA LEU A 128 2.59 7.53 -2.01
C LEU A 128 1.69 6.88 -3.05
N GLU A 129 2.19 6.69 -4.27
CA GLU A 129 1.49 5.97 -5.33
C GLU A 129 2.32 4.80 -5.82
N PHE A 130 1.65 3.67 -5.92
CA PHE A 130 2.24 2.41 -6.32
C PHE A 130 1.53 1.86 -7.55
N ARG A 131 2.31 1.19 -8.39
CA ARG A 131 1.81 0.43 -9.53
C ARG A 131 1.94 -1.07 -9.26
N ARG A 132 0.92 -1.82 -9.64
CA ARG A 132 0.94 -3.28 -9.60
C ARG A 132 1.91 -3.84 -10.65
N VAL A 133 2.70 -4.83 -10.28
CA VAL A 133 3.69 -5.47 -11.15
C VAL A 133 3.72 -6.99 -10.96
N PRO A 134 4.27 -7.74 -11.93
CA PRO A 134 4.70 -9.12 -11.71
C PRO A 134 5.70 -9.23 -10.56
N ARG A 135 5.69 -10.36 -9.85
CA ARG A 135 6.52 -10.60 -8.66
C ARG A 135 8.03 -10.48 -8.94
N ASP A 136 8.46 -10.80 -10.15
CA ASP A 136 9.83 -10.81 -10.64
C ASP A 136 10.22 -9.54 -11.41
N ALA A 137 9.32 -8.55 -11.50
CA ALA A 137 9.62 -7.29 -12.15
C ALA A 137 10.86 -6.63 -11.53
N PRO A 138 11.78 -6.07 -12.34
CA PRO A 138 12.95 -5.38 -11.83
C PRO A 138 12.54 -4.13 -11.04
N ASP A 139 13.35 -3.77 -10.06
CA ASP A 139 13.22 -2.45 -9.43
C ASP A 139 13.51 -1.36 -10.47
N PRO A 140 12.84 -0.19 -10.41
CA PRO A 140 13.15 0.92 -11.31
C PRO A 140 14.57 1.45 -11.05
N THR A 141 15.04 2.44 -11.80
CA THR A 141 16.29 3.16 -11.45
C THR A 141 16.01 4.44 -10.66
N THR A 142 14.80 4.99 -10.82
CA THR A 142 14.34 6.23 -10.19
C THR A 142 12.89 6.11 -9.74
N VAL A 143 12.50 6.92 -8.76
CA VAL A 143 11.10 7.22 -8.45
C VAL A 143 10.79 8.67 -8.83
N LEU A 144 9.53 8.98 -9.13
CA LEU A 144 9.12 10.37 -9.33
C LEU A 144 8.78 11.01 -8.00
N GLU A 145 9.39 12.14 -7.70
CA GLU A 145 8.99 13.01 -6.60
C GLU A 145 8.17 14.16 -7.18
N VAL A 146 6.97 14.36 -6.63
CA VAL A 146 6.02 15.40 -7.02
C VAL A 146 5.85 16.34 -5.83
N VAL A 147 6.43 17.53 -5.94
CA VAL A 147 6.32 18.61 -4.96
C VAL A 147 5.23 19.57 -5.42
N THR A 148 4.19 19.72 -4.62
CA THR A 148 3.10 20.68 -4.87
C THR A 148 3.22 21.88 -3.95
N SER A 149 2.96 23.08 -4.48
CA SER A 149 2.86 24.29 -3.66
C SER A 149 1.72 24.17 -2.67
N LEU A 150 1.95 24.63 -1.44
CA LEU A 150 0.92 24.84 -0.43
C LEU A 150 -0.01 26.00 -0.80
#